data_AF-A0A1X7QXL3-F1
#
_entry.id   AF-A0A1X7QXL3-F1
#
_cell.length_a   1.000
_cell.length_b   1.000
_cell.length_c   1.000
_cell.angle_alpha   90.00
_cell.angle_beta   90.00
_cell.angle_gamma   90.00
#
_symmetry.space_group_name_H-M   'P 1'
#
loop_
_entity.id
_entity.type
_entity.pdbx_description
1 polymer ?
#
loop_
_entity_poly.entity_id
_entity_poly.type
_entity_poly.pdbx_seq_one_letter_code
_entity_poly.pdbx_strand_id
1 'polypeptide(L)'
;MISLPYPFSKPFNKSRTDASPNSLKQLASLCDDPQVADFVSTYNNLTTRRERTPSSRFTKPNYTNYKPPKYPIILCHGLSGFDTLILIPSVRTFINVISNAVSYKNSEYFVMDETDNEVKKNVLEVEYWIGVKRILESKGCTVFITKVPPFGSIEERATSLNKILNTVVNQQLQTKNDKITKLNFIAHSMGGLDCRYLISRIPENEKNYEVASLTTLSTPHGGSEVANYVVGQFGKIRKSLNDNGPLLPMCYYQLTTYYAQYFNNITPNDPDVKYFSYGAYFSPKWYSSFALTWSIINYATNGEPNDGMVTVKSSHWGKYMGTLPNMDHLDIINWRNKFHDTFEQLLQNKKNPESILQLYVNITNDLAEQGC
;
A
#
# COMPACT_ATOMS: atom_id res chain seq x y z
N MET A 1 14.89 -40.47 -5.67
CA MET A 1 14.80 -40.22 -7.12
C MET A 1 13.43 -40.65 -7.59
N ILE A 2 12.47 -39.73 -7.75
CA ILE A 2 11.31 -39.91 -8.62
C ILE A 2 11.06 -38.55 -9.29
N SER A 3 11.14 -38.56 -10.61
CA SER A 3 11.17 -37.44 -11.55
C SER A 3 9.79 -36.80 -11.74
N LEU A 4 9.74 -35.46 -11.73
CA LEU A 4 8.59 -34.66 -12.18
C LEU A 4 8.68 -34.43 -13.69
N PRO A 5 7.60 -34.60 -14.48
CA PRO A 5 7.60 -34.24 -15.88
C PRO A 5 7.20 -32.77 -16.05
N TYR A 6 8.11 -31.98 -16.63
CA TYR A 6 7.72 -30.92 -17.56
C TYR A 6 7.03 -31.60 -18.77
N PRO A 7 5.97 -31.00 -19.35
CA PRO A 7 6.26 -30.08 -20.44
C PRO A 7 5.24 -28.92 -20.63
N PHE A 8 5.76 -27.70 -20.73
CA PHE A 8 5.18 -26.73 -21.67
C PHE A 8 5.66 -27.14 -23.07
N SER A 9 4.89 -27.95 -23.78
CA SER A 9 5.20 -28.32 -25.16
C SER A 9 3.94 -28.29 -26.02
N LYS A 10 3.46 -27.09 -26.33
CA LYS A 10 2.85 -26.82 -27.63
C LYS A 10 3.31 -25.44 -28.11
N PRO A 11 3.78 -25.30 -29.35
CA PRO A 11 4.13 -24.00 -29.91
C PRO A 11 2.86 -23.15 -30.04
N PHE A 12 2.98 -21.84 -29.79
CA PHE A 12 1.98 -20.87 -30.20
C PHE A 12 1.67 -21.07 -31.67
N ASN A 13 0.42 -21.43 -31.99
CA ASN A 13 0.01 -21.64 -33.37
C ASN A 13 -0.05 -20.27 -34.06
N LYS A 14 1.02 -19.95 -34.80
CA LYS A 14 1.25 -18.67 -35.46
C LYS A 14 0.43 -18.59 -36.75
N SER A 15 -0.89 -18.74 -36.66
CA SER A 15 -1.80 -18.39 -37.76
C SER A 15 -3.20 -18.05 -37.25
N ARG A 16 -3.43 -16.77 -36.95
CA ARG A 16 -4.60 -15.98 -37.34
C ARG A 16 -4.61 -14.63 -36.60
N THR A 17 -4.44 -13.57 -37.40
CA THR A 17 -4.62 -12.13 -37.12
C THR A 17 -3.51 -11.43 -36.33
N ASP A 18 -2.84 -10.47 -36.99
CA ASP A 18 -1.80 -9.56 -36.47
C ASP A 18 -2.35 -8.46 -35.52
N ALA A 19 -3.42 -8.75 -34.79
CA ALA A 19 -3.94 -7.84 -33.77
C ALA A 19 -3.54 -8.34 -32.39
N SER A 20 -2.81 -7.52 -31.63
CA SER A 20 -2.61 -7.75 -30.20
C SER A 20 -3.98 -7.95 -29.54
N PRO A 21 -4.24 -9.07 -28.84
CA PRO A 21 -5.54 -9.32 -28.26
C PRO A 21 -5.85 -8.26 -27.20
N ASN A 22 -6.95 -7.53 -27.39
CA ASN A 22 -7.35 -6.38 -26.58
C ASN A 22 -8.16 -6.77 -25.33
N SER A 23 -8.40 -8.07 -25.09
CA SER A 23 -9.17 -8.55 -23.94
C SER A 23 -8.77 -9.96 -23.49
N LEU A 24 -9.01 -10.27 -22.20
CA LEU A 24 -8.76 -11.60 -21.62
C LEU A 24 -9.56 -12.69 -22.33
N LYS A 25 -10.76 -12.37 -22.83
CA LYS A 25 -11.61 -13.28 -23.61
C LYS A 25 -10.96 -13.64 -24.96
N GLN A 26 -10.32 -12.69 -25.61
CA GLN A 26 -9.55 -12.94 -26.84
C GLN A 26 -8.28 -13.74 -26.55
N LEU A 27 -7.55 -13.42 -25.48
CA LEU A 27 -6.38 -14.21 -25.06
C LEU A 27 -6.75 -15.65 -24.71
N ALA A 28 -7.86 -15.86 -24.00
CA ALA A 28 -8.37 -17.19 -23.70
C ALA A 28 -8.81 -17.94 -24.94
N SER A 29 -9.42 -17.27 -25.93
CA SER A 29 -9.78 -17.91 -27.19
C SER A 29 -8.57 -18.32 -28.05
N LEU A 30 -7.38 -17.80 -27.75
CA LEU A 30 -6.12 -18.18 -28.38
C LEU A 30 -5.39 -19.29 -27.60
N CYS A 31 -5.91 -19.71 -26.46
CA CYS A 31 -5.31 -20.71 -25.58
C CYS A 31 -6.33 -21.84 -25.29
N ASP A 32 -6.10 -23.04 -25.82
CA ASP A 32 -6.96 -24.21 -25.59
C ASP A 32 -6.79 -24.82 -24.18
N ASP A 33 -6.39 -24.02 -23.18
CA ASP A 33 -6.21 -24.47 -21.79
C ASP A 33 -7.51 -24.28 -20.98
N PRO A 34 -8.14 -25.37 -20.49
CA PRO A 34 -9.36 -25.30 -19.69
C PRO A 34 -9.23 -24.46 -18.42
N GLN A 35 -8.04 -24.39 -17.82
CA GLN A 35 -7.79 -23.57 -16.62
C GLN A 35 -7.78 -22.08 -16.94
N VAL A 36 -7.27 -21.71 -18.12
CA VAL A 36 -7.31 -20.32 -18.61
C VAL A 36 -8.75 -19.92 -18.90
N ALA A 37 -9.53 -20.79 -19.55
CA ALA A 37 -10.94 -20.54 -19.82
C ALA A 37 -11.77 -20.39 -18.52
N ASP A 38 -11.53 -21.25 -17.51
CA ASP A 38 -12.21 -21.19 -16.22
C ASP A 38 -11.83 -19.92 -15.42
N PHE A 39 -10.55 -19.54 -15.44
CA PHE A 39 -10.09 -18.28 -14.88
C PHE A 39 -10.77 -17.08 -15.54
N VAL A 40 -10.85 -17.05 -16.87
CA VAL A 40 -11.48 -15.94 -17.63
C VAL A 40 -12.98 -15.88 -17.39
N SER A 41 -13.67 -17.02 -17.32
CA SER A 41 -15.09 -17.10 -16.98
C SER A 41 -15.34 -16.55 -15.57
N THR A 42 -14.56 -17.02 -14.60
CA THR A 42 -14.62 -16.57 -13.21
C THR A 42 -14.32 -15.07 -13.10
N TYR A 43 -13.26 -14.59 -13.74
CA TYR A 43 -12.89 -13.19 -13.78
C TYR A 43 -14.02 -12.32 -14.35
N ASN A 44 -14.54 -12.65 -15.53
CA ASN A 44 -15.62 -11.88 -16.16
C ASN A 44 -16.91 -11.89 -15.33
N ASN A 45 -17.26 -13.02 -14.71
CA ASN A 45 -18.44 -13.10 -13.83
C ASN A 45 -18.26 -12.23 -12.57
N LEU A 46 -17.03 -12.06 -12.08
CA LEU A 46 -16.72 -11.23 -10.93
C LEU A 46 -16.60 -9.73 -11.26
N THR A 47 -16.19 -9.37 -12.48
CA THR A 47 -15.97 -7.97 -12.89
C THR A 47 -17.16 -7.32 -13.60
N THR A 48 -18.15 -8.09 -14.06
CA THR A 48 -19.33 -7.56 -14.78
C THR A 48 -20.48 -7.09 -13.86
N ARG A 49 -20.36 -7.23 -12.54
CA ARG A 49 -21.34 -6.64 -11.59
C ARG A 49 -21.21 -5.11 -11.60
N ARG A 50 -22.37 -4.42 -11.68
CA ARG A 50 -22.49 -2.95 -11.78
C ARG A 50 -21.54 -2.25 -10.80
N GLU A 51 -20.50 -1.63 -11.34
CA GLU A 51 -19.59 -0.77 -10.60
C GLU A 51 -20.34 0.44 -10.03
N ARG A 52 -20.17 0.71 -8.73
CA ARG A 52 -20.61 1.96 -8.14
C ARG A 52 -19.50 2.99 -8.31
N THR A 53 -19.84 4.21 -8.70
CA THR A 53 -18.89 5.33 -8.73
C THR A 53 -19.04 6.14 -7.43
N PRO A 54 -17.95 6.49 -6.74
CA PRO A 54 -18.01 7.39 -5.59
C PRO A 54 -18.59 8.76 -5.94
N SER A 55 -19.33 9.37 -5.00
CA SER A 55 -19.94 10.69 -5.19
C SER A 55 -18.95 11.86 -5.12
N SER A 56 -17.81 11.70 -4.44
CA SER A 56 -16.81 12.76 -4.21
C SER A 56 -15.51 12.51 -4.98
N ARG A 57 -15.51 12.80 -6.29
CA ARG A 57 -14.29 12.76 -7.09
C ARG A 57 -13.37 13.93 -6.69
N PHE A 58 -12.12 13.61 -6.36
CA PHE A 58 -11.10 14.63 -6.12
C PHE A 58 -10.70 15.29 -7.44
N THR A 59 -10.94 16.60 -7.53
CA THR A 59 -10.45 17.46 -8.62
C THR A 59 -9.94 18.75 -7.99
N LYS A 60 -8.61 18.88 -7.86
CA LYS A 60 -7.97 20.14 -7.46
C LYS A 60 -7.04 20.64 -8.57
N PRO A 61 -7.16 21.91 -8.99
CA PRO A 61 -6.26 22.49 -9.97
C PRO A 61 -4.86 22.67 -9.40
N ASN A 62 -3.88 22.94 -10.28
CA ASN A 62 -2.53 23.32 -9.86
C ASN A 62 -2.58 24.68 -9.17
N TYR A 63 -2.01 24.76 -7.96
CA TYR A 63 -1.89 26.02 -7.23
C TYR A 63 -0.91 26.96 -7.94
N THR A 64 -1.34 28.19 -8.22
CA THR A 64 -0.48 29.26 -8.78
C THR A 64 0.42 29.90 -7.72
N ASN A 65 -0.01 29.91 -6.45
CA ASN A 65 0.71 30.45 -5.30
C ASN A 65 0.89 29.38 -4.22
N TYR A 66 1.71 28.36 -4.50
CA TYR A 66 2.04 27.31 -3.54
C TYR A 66 2.77 27.88 -2.31
N LYS A 67 2.41 27.40 -1.11
CA LYS A 67 3.15 27.64 0.13
C LYS A 67 3.55 26.31 0.77
N PRO A 68 4.83 26.12 1.16
CA PRO A 68 5.22 24.93 1.91
C PRO A 68 4.58 24.96 3.31
N PRO A 69 4.23 23.79 3.87
CA PRO A 69 3.68 23.70 5.22
C PRO A 69 4.71 24.15 6.25
N LYS A 70 4.22 24.59 7.40
CA LYS A 70 5.05 25.16 8.47
C LYS A 70 5.92 24.09 9.12
N TYR A 71 5.38 22.88 9.29
CA TYR A 71 6.05 21.79 9.99
C TYR A 71 6.60 20.73 9.02
N PRO A 72 7.74 20.07 9.36
CA PRO A 72 8.32 19.01 8.55
C PRO A 72 7.34 17.87 8.26
N ILE A 73 7.50 17.26 7.09
CA ILE A 73 6.68 16.16 6.62
C ILE A 73 7.37 14.83 6.89
N ILE A 74 6.63 13.90 7.49
CA ILE A 74 7.04 12.52 7.69
C ILE A 74 6.21 11.63 6.77
N LEU A 75 6.88 10.93 5.85
CA LEU A 75 6.26 9.95 4.96
C LEU A 75 6.31 8.55 5.61
N CYS A 76 5.13 8.00 5.93
CA CYS A 76 4.98 6.73 6.65
C CYS A 76 4.42 5.63 5.73
N HIS A 77 5.25 4.65 5.39
CA HIS A 77 4.88 3.59 4.43
C HIS A 77 3.96 2.52 5.03
N GLY A 78 3.27 1.77 4.18
CA GLY A 78 2.40 0.65 4.55
C GLY A 78 3.11 -0.67 4.79
N LEU A 79 2.37 -1.78 4.58
CA LEU A 79 2.90 -3.13 4.59
C LEU A 79 3.97 -3.29 3.49
N SER A 80 5.05 -4.04 3.76
CA SER A 80 6.16 -4.29 2.80
C SER A 80 7.08 -3.10 2.49
N GLY A 81 7.49 -2.33 3.51
CA GLY A 81 8.43 -1.19 3.39
C GLY A 81 9.87 -1.57 3.00
N PHE A 82 10.08 -2.08 1.78
CA PHE A 82 11.36 -2.59 1.31
C PHE A 82 11.81 -2.06 -0.06
N ASP A 83 13.14 -2.06 -0.19
CA ASP A 83 13.98 -1.90 -1.39
C ASP A 83 13.90 -3.07 -2.38
N THR A 84 12.94 -3.97 -2.20
CA THR A 84 12.58 -4.98 -3.17
C THR A 84 11.11 -5.23 -2.93
N LEU A 85 10.25 -4.52 -3.68
CA LEU A 85 8.91 -5.03 -3.84
C LEU A 85 9.09 -6.42 -4.43
N ILE A 86 8.71 -7.41 -3.63
CA ILE A 86 8.28 -8.69 -4.14
C ILE A 86 7.30 -8.30 -5.25
N LEU A 87 7.78 -8.42 -6.49
CA LEU A 87 6.95 -8.34 -7.68
C LEU A 87 5.65 -9.08 -7.32
N ILE A 88 4.52 -8.61 -7.81
CA ILE A 88 3.29 -9.39 -7.70
C ILE A 88 3.26 -10.34 -8.91
N PRO A 89 3.79 -11.59 -8.87
CA PRO A 89 3.42 -12.58 -9.86
C PRO A 89 2.55 -13.64 -9.20
N SER A 90 1.24 -13.50 -9.39
CA SER A 90 0.22 -14.50 -9.03
C SER A 90 0.11 -14.88 -7.54
N VAL A 91 -1.07 -15.38 -7.17
CA VAL A 91 -1.36 -15.96 -5.85
C VAL A 91 -0.32 -17.03 -5.46
N ARG A 92 0.26 -17.73 -6.43
CA ARG A 92 1.25 -18.79 -6.19
C ARG A 92 2.56 -18.27 -5.62
N THR A 93 3.08 -17.15 -6.11
CA THR A 93 4.32 -16.58 -5.57
C THR A 93 4.09 -15.91 -4.22
N PHE A 94 2.92 -15.29 -4.03
CA PHE A 94 2.49 -14.81 -2.71
C PHE A 94 2.37 -15.95 -1.70
N ILE A 95 1.75 -17.08 -2.09
CA ILE A 95 1.69 -18.30 -1.28
C ILE A 95 3.10 -18.84 -1.02
N ASN A 96 4.01 -18.83 -2.00
CA ASN A 96 5.39 -19.29 -1.83
C ASN A 96 6.21 -18.39 -0.91
N VAL A 97 6.03 -17.06 -0.97
CA VAL A 97 6.67 -16.12 -0.06
C VAL A 97 6.16 -16.32 1.36
N ILE A 98 4.84 -16.49 1.53
CA ILE A 98 4.27 -16.80 2.84
C ILE A 98 4.72 -18.19 3.31
N SER A 99 4.76 -19.20 2.45
CA SER A 99 5.24 -20.53 2.84
C SER A 99 6.70 -20.52 3.23
N ASN A 100 7.54 -19.73 2.54
CA ASN A 100 8.94 -19.55 2.90
C ASN A 100 9.09 -18.78 4.23
N ALA A 101 8.25 -17.76 4.47
CA ALA A 101 8.21 -17.05 5.75
C ALA A 101 7.71 -17.94 6.91
N VAL A 102 6.80 -18.87 6.63
CA VAL A 102 6.33 -19.89 7.57
C VAL A 102 7.41 -20.94 7.84
N SER A 103 8.16 -21.38 6.83
CA SER A 103 9.33 -22.25 7.01
C SER A 103 10.45 -21.58 7.83
N TYR A 104 10.58 -20.25 7.76
CA TYR A 104 11.56 -19.48 8.53
C TYR A 104 11.31 -19.49 10.06
N LYS A 105 10.09 -19.80 10.52
CA LYS A 105 9.81 -19.99 11.96
C LYS A 105 10.48 -21.24 12.56
N ASN A 106 11.01 -22.15 11.73
CA ASN A 106 11.65 -23.39 12.19
C ASN A 106 13.18 -23.30 12.37
N SER A 107 13.80 -22.14 12.14
CA SER A 107 15.23 -21.93 12.41
C SER A 107 15.41 -20.74 13.36
N GLU A 108 15.88 -21.03 14.58
CA GLU A 108 16.26 -20.08 15.62
C GLU A 108 17.21 -18.98 15.13
N TYR A 109 17.08 -17.80 15.75
CA TYR A 109 18.07 -16.71 15.88
C TYR A 109 18.95 -16.35 14.66
N PHE A 110 18.67 -15.21 14.04
CA PHE A 110 19.74 -14.41 13.42
C PHE A 110 20.05 -13.21 14.31
N VAL A 111 21.13 -13.36 15.10
CA VAL A 111 21.97 -12.23 15.50
C VAL A 111 22.60 -11.72 14.22
N MET A 112 22.28 -10.49 13.80
CA MET A 112 23.06 -9.82 12.78
C MET A 112 24.33 -9.30 13.48
N ASP A 113 25.40 -10.07 13.35
CA ASP A 113 26.74 -9.67 13.74
C ASP A 113 27.18 -8.48 12.87
N GLU A 114 27.74 -7.46 13.52
CA GLU A 114 28.26 -6.25 12.90
C GLU A 114 29.63 -6.53 12.27
N THR A 115 29.70 -7.30 11.19
CA THR A 115 30.90 -7.32 10.33
C THR A 115 30.52 -7.67 8.90
N ASP A 116 30.43 -6.65 8.03
CA ASP A 116 31.05 -6.68 6.70
C ASP A 116 30.71 -5.40 5.90
N ASN A 117 31.73 -4.55 5.78
CA ASN A 117 31.71 -3.25 5.13
C ASN A 117 31.94 -3.30 3.60
N GLU A 118 31.88 -4.46 2.93
CA GLU A 118 32.37 -4.58 1.54
C GLU A 118 31.42 -5.20 0.50
N VAL A 119 30.11 -5.30 0.77
CA VAL A 119 29.12 -5.69 -0.27
C VAL A 119 28.06 -4.60 -0.47
N LYS A 120 28.49 -3.36 -0.70
CA LYS A 120 27.64 -2.25 -1.17
C LYS A 120 28.07 -1.79 -2.56
N LYS A 121 27.80 -2.60 -3.57
CA LYS A 121 27.71 -2.15 -4.97
C LYS A 121 26.76 -3.08 -5.72
N ASN A 122 25.60 -2.54 -6.08
CA ASN A 122 24.59 -3.11 -6.99
C ASN A 122 23.37 -3.82 -6.36
N VAL A 123 22.86 -3.35 -5.22
CA VAL A 123 21.43 -3.55 -4.90
C VAL A 123 20.69 -2.27 -5.31
N LEU A 124 19.82 -2.38 -6.31
CA LEU A 124 19.00 -1.28 -6.79
C LEU A 124 17.97 -0.94 -5.70
N GLU A 125 18.27 0.04 -4.84
CA GLU A 125 17.39 0.49 -3.77
C GLU A 125 16.09 1.03 -4.39
N VAL A 126 14.97 0.31 -4.26
CA VAL A 126 13.71 0.71 -4.88
C VAL A 126 12.93 1.64 -3.97
N GLU A 127 12.89 2.93 -4.33
CA GLU A 127 12.16 3.98 -3.59
C GLU A 127 10.65 3.66 -3.45
N TYR A 128 10.13 3.60 -2.22
CA TYR A 128 8.69 3.42 -1.96
C TYR A 128 7.86 4.61 -2.43
N TRP A 129 8.32 5.83 -2.18
CA TRP A 129 7.63 7.07 -2.53
C TRP A 129 8.22 7.70 -3.80
N ILE A 130 7.99 7.09 -4.97
CA ILE A 130 8.74 7.42 -6.20
C ILE A 130 8.60 8.90 -6.57
N GLY A 131 9.71 9.65 -6.42
CA GLY A 131 9.78 11.07 -6.76
C GLY A 131 8.99 12.03 -5.87
N VAL A 132 8.29 11.53 -4.84
CA VAL A 132 7.46 12.34 -3.93
C VAL A 132 8.34 13.24 -3.06
N LYS A 133 9.36 12.66 -2.41
CA LYS A 133 10.30 13.45 -1.60
C LYS A 133 10.94 14.55 -2.44
N ARG A 134 11.47 14.19 -3.61
CA ARG A 134 12.12 15.10 -4.55
C ARG A 134 11.21 16.27 -4.97
N ILE A 135 9.95 16.02 -5.34
CA ILE A 135 9.05 17.10 -5.76
C ILE A 135 8.70 18.02 -4.59
N LEU A 136 8.46 17.48 -3.40
CA LEU A 136 8.11 18.27 -2.22
C LEU A 136 9.29 19.13 -1.74
N GLU A 137 10.50 18.58 -1.70
CA GLU A 137 11.71 19.33 -1.38
C GLU A 137 11.99 20.43 -2.41
N SER A 138 11.74 20.17 -3.70
CA SER A 138 11.85 21.22 -4.74
C SER A 138 10.86 22.38 -4.57
N LYS A 139 9.81 22.16 -3.77
CA LYS A 139 8.82 23.17 -3.39
C LYS A 139 9.10 23.81 -2.02
N GLY A 140 10.22 23.47 -1.37
CA GLY A 140 10.65 24.05 -0.10
C GLY A 140 10.14 23.32 1.14
N CYS A 141 9.60 22.11 1.01
CA CYS A 141 9.26 21.28 2.17
C CYS A 141 10.50 20.63 2.78
N THR A 142 10.54 20.49 4.11
CA THR A 142 11.43 19.54 4.79
C THR A 142 10.75 18.18 4.87
N VAL A 143 11.35 17.13 4.30
CA VAL A 143 10.71 15.81 4.16
C VAL A 143 11.60 14.68 4.67
N PHE A 144 11.05 13.84 5.54
CA PHE A 144 11.68 12.61 6.01
C PHE A 144 10.87 11.39 5.59
N ILE A 145 11.55 10.34 5.14
CA ILE A 145 10.95 9.02 4.89
C ILE A 145 11.34 8.13 6.06
N THR A 146 10.36 7.53 6.72
CA THR A 146 10.61 6.58 7.81
C THR A 146 10.57 5.15 7.27
N LYS A 147 11.31 4.24 7.91
CA LYS A 147 11.34 2.82 7.56
C LYS A 147 11.08 2.00 8.81
N VAL A 148 9.93 1.36 8.86
CA VAL A 148 9.48 0.52 9.97
C VAL A 148 9.43 -0.95 9.56
N PRO A 149 9.36 -1.91 10.51
CA PRO A 149 9.30 -3.33 10.17
C PRO A 149 8.20 -3.65 9.14
N PRO A 150 8.53 -4.36 8.05
CA PRO A 150 7.67 -4.57 6.88
C PRO A 150 6.41 -5.39 7.17
N PHE A 151 6.48 -6.32 8.14
CA PHE A 151 5.44 -7.29 8.50
C PHE A 151 5.18 -7.32 10.02
N GLY A 152 5.73 -6.35 10.76
CA GLY A 152 5.51 -6.20 12.20
C GLY A 152 4.07 -5.82 12.51
N SER A 153 3.66 -5.99 13.77
CA SER A 153 2.36 -5.53 14.24
C SER A 153 2.24 -4.00 14.19
N ILE A 154 1.02 -3.46 14.26
CA ILE A 154 0.81 -2.00 14.33
C ILE A 154 1.57 -1.40 15.51
N GLU A 155 1.58 -2.09 16.66
CA GLU A 155 2.28 -1.70 17.87
C GLU A 155 3.80 -1.66 17.65
N GLU A 156 4.39 -2.74 17.13
CA GLU A 156 5.83 -2.82 16.84
C GLU A 156 6.26 -1.73 15.85
N ARG A 157 5.46 -1.52 14.80
CA ARG A 157 5.71 -0.51 13.77
C ARG A 157 5.60 0.90 14.32
N ALA A 158 4.58 1.19 15.15
CA ALA A 158 4.41 2.49 15.80
C ALA A 158 5.54 2.78 16.80
N THR A 159 5.97 1.80 17.59
CA THR A 159 7.11 1.95 18.51
C THR A 159 8.41 2.19 17.74
N SER A 160 8.63 1.48 16.63
CA SER A 160 9.78 1.72 15.74
C SER A 160 9.73 3.11 15.12
N LEU A 161 8.56 3.54 14.66
CA LEU A 161 8.33 4.89 14.13
C LEU A 161 8.67 5.96 15.17
N ASN A 162 8.19 5.82 16.41
CA ASN A 162 8.48 6.78 17.48
C ASN A 162 9.98 6.91 17.77
N LYS A 163 10.70 5.77 17.83
CA LYS A 163 12.16 5.77 18.01
C LYS A 163 12.88 6.54 16.91
N ILE A 164 12.51 6.29 15.65
CA ILE A 164 13.08 6.99 14.48
C ILE A 164 12.81 8.49 14.57
N LEU A 165 11.58 8.89 14.91
CA LEU A 165 11.20 10.30 15.01
C LEU A 165 11.95 11.02 16.12
N ASN A 166 12.10 10.40 17.29
CA ASN A 166 12.90 10.96 18.38
C ASN A 166 14.35 11.23 17.93
N THR A 167 14.94 10.30 17.18
CA THR A 167 16.29 10.45 16.61
C THR A 167 16.33 11.60 15.60
N VAL A 168 15.41 11.64 14.63
CA VAL A 168 15.35 12.70 13.60
C VAL A 168 15.20 14.07 14.25
N VAL A 169 14.31 14.20 15.23
CA VAL A 169 14.06 15.48 15.91
C VAL A 169 15.29 15.96 16.66
N ASN A 170 15.90 15.09 17.48
CA ASN A 170 17.11 15.44 18.23
C ASN A 170 18.30 15.80 17.34
N GLN A 171 18.49 15.09 16.22
CA GLN A 171 19.69 15.23 15.41
C GLN A 171 19.56 16.29 14.31
N GLN A 172 18.34 16.55 13.81
CA GLN A 172 18.16 17.29 12.56
C GLN A 172 17.16 18.45 12.65
N LEU A 173 16.31 18.50 13.68
CA LEU A 173 15.26 19.52 13.80
C LEU A 173 15.37 20.41 15.03
N GLN A 174 16.02 19.95 16.11
CA GLN A 174 16.22 20.77 17.30
C GLN A 174 17.15 21.96 17.03
N THR A 175 16.72 23.15 17.44
CA THR A 175 17.50 24.39 17.49
C THR A 175 17.76 24.83 18.93
N LYS A 176 18.73 25.74 19.13
CA LYS A 176 19.25 26.10 20.48
C LYS A 176 18.25 26.83 21.40
N ASN A 177 17.03 27.16 20.95
CA ASN A 177 16.08 28.03 21.66
C ASN A 177 14.71 27.38 21.97
N ASP A 178 14.62 26.05 22.04
CA ASP A 178 13.45 25.38 21.44
C ASP A 178 12.14 25.28 22.22
N LYS A 179 11.07 25.69 21.49
CA LYS A 179 9.73 25.12 21.59
C LYS A 179 9.73 23.71 21.00
N ILE A 180 8.87 22.84 21.50
CA ILE A 180 8.67 21.48 20.97
C ILE A 180 8.42 21.48 19.45
N THR A 181 9.09 20.59 18.72
CA THR A 181 8.95 20.46 17.26
C THR A 181 7.62 19.82 16.94
N LYS A 182 6.81 20.44 16.08
CA LYS A 182 5.60 19.79 15.53
C LYS A 182 5.90 19.12 14.20
N LEU A 183 5.20 18.03 13.87
CA LEU A 183 5.38 17.25 12.65
C LEU A 183 4.07 17.01 11.90
N ASN A 184 4.12 16.95 10.56
CA ASN A 184 3.00 16.54 9.70
C ASN A 184 3.22 15.14 9.16
N PHE A 185 2.28 14.23 9.38
CA PHE A 185 2.37 12.87 8.86
C PHE A 185 1.57 12.74 7.55
N ILE A 186 2.18 12.15 6.53
CA ILE A 186 1.50 11.66 5.33
C ILE A 186 1.75 10.15 5.27
N ALA A 187 0.69 9.37 5.41
CA ALA A 187 0.79 7.93 5.59
C ALA A 187 0.00 7.19 4.51
N HIS A 188 0.56 6.09 4.01
CA HIS A 188 -0.09 5.24 3.01
C HIS A 188 -0.45 3.88 3.60
N SER A 189 -1.63 3.36 3.26
CA SER A 189 -2.05 2.00 3.62
C SER A 189 -1.93 1.74 5.13
N MET A 190 -1.30 0.66 5.56
CA MET A 190 -1.06 0.33 6.97
C MET A 190 -0.34 1.43 7.77
N GLY A 191 0.47 2.28 7.11
CA GLY A 191 1.20 3.36 7.78
C GLY A 191 0.27 4.35 8.50
N GLY A 192 -0.96 4.54 8.00
CA GLY A 192 -1.95 5.38 8.68
C GLY A 192 -2.47 4.79 9.99
N LEU A 193 -2.50 3.46 10.11
CA LEU A 193 -2.83 2.79 11.37
C LEU A 193 -1.68 2.90 12.37
N ASP A 194 -0.43 2.75 11.91
CA ASP A 194 0.77 2.94 12.74
C ASP A 194 0.79 4.36 13.34
N CYS A 195 0.54 5.38 12.51
CA CYS A 195 0.47 6.78 12.96
C CYS A 195 -0.65 6.99 13.99
N ARG A 196 -1.85 6.43 13.78
CA ARG A 196 -2.96 6.54 14.74
C ARG A 196 -2.63 5.88 16.07
N TYR A 197 -1.98 4.71 16.04
CA TYR A 197 -1.53 4.06 17.26
C TYR A 197 -0.47 4.90 17.97
N LEU A 198 0.53 5.40 17.25
CA LEU A 198 1.57 6.28 17.81
C LEU A 198 0.95 7.50 18.49
N ILE A 199 0.04 8.21 17.82
CA ILE A 199 -0.58 9.42 18.36
C ILE A 199 -1.36 9.09 19.63
N SER A 200 -2.19 8.04 19.59
CA SER A 200 -3.17 7.75 20.65
C SER A 200 -2.62 6.93 21.83
N ARG A 201 -1.61 6.09 21.59
CA ARG A 201 -1.18 5.04 22.54
C ARG A 201 0.26 5.15 23.01
N ILE A 202 1.14 5.79 22.24
CA ILE A 202 2.51 6.03 22.74
C ILE A 202 2.44 7.17 23.75
N PRO A 203 2.94 6.98 24.99
CA PRO A 203 2.91 8.00 26.03
C PRO A 203 3.58 9.30 25.59
N GLU A 204 3.01 10.44 25.98
CA GLU A 204 3.51 11.75 25.54
C GLU A 204 4.94 12.03 26.06
N ASN A 205 5.29 11.51 27.23
CA ASN A 205 6.64 11.62 27.79
C ASN A 205 7.69 10.76 27.03
N GLU A 206 7.27 9.92 26.08
CA GLU A 206 8.17 9.18 25.17
C GLU A 206 8.36 9.88 23.82
N LYS A 207 7.75 11.05 23.60
CA LYS A 207 7.85 11.84 22.38
C LYS A 207 8.59 13.15 22.69
N ASN A 208 9.60 13.48 21.90
CA ASN A 208 10.25 14.79 21.93
C ASN A 208 9.68 15.76 20.87
N TYR A 209 8.50 15.45 20.35
CA TYR A 209 7.80 16.16 19.29
C TYR A 209 6.29 16.11 19.52
N GLU A 210 5.57 17.02 18.89
CA GLU A 210 4.11 16.99 18.77
C GLU A 210 3.70 16.63 17.34
N VAL A 211 2.51 16.07 17.17
CA VAL A 211 1.93 15.83 15.84
C VAL A 211 0.96 16.96 15.52
N ALA A 212 1.17 17.68 14.42
CA ALA A 212 0.25 18.73 13.96
C ALA A 212 -0.88 18.16 13.09
N SER A 213 -0.56 17.18 12.25
CA SER A 213 -1.55 16.55 11.38
C SER A 213 -1.20 15.11 10.99
N LEU A 214 -2.23 14.35 10.63
CA LEU A 214 -2.15 13.05 9.97
C LEU A 214 -3.03 13.06 8.72
N THR A 215 -2.40 12.94 7.55
CA THR A 215 -3.07 12.69 6.27
C THR A 215 -2.88 11.24 5.87
N THR A 216 -3.97 10.49 5.73
CA THR A 216 -3.94 9.09 5.28
C THR A 216 -4.34 8.93 3.82
N LEU A 217 -3.67 8.05 3.10
CA LEU A 217 -3.91 7.71 1.71
C LEU A 217 -4.22 6.21 1.63
N SER A 218 -5.46 5.84 1.28
CA SER A 218 -5.89 4.44 1.17
C SER A 218 -5.58 3.57 2.40
N THR A 219 -5.62 4.17 3.60
CA THR A 219 -5.45 3.42 4.85
C THR A 219 -6.71 2.61 5.15
N PRO A 220 -6.62 1.31 5.46
CA PRO A 220 -7.79 0.49 5.80
C PRO A 220 -8.28 0.76 7.24
N HIS A 221 -8.84 1.96 7.49
CA HIS A 221 -9.37 2.33 8.82
C HIS A 221 -10.55 1.44 9.25
N GLY A 222 -11.34 0.95 8.29
CA GLY A 222 -12.38 -0.06 8.50
C GLY A 222 -11.91 -1.51 8.26
N GLY A 223 -10.61 -1.72 8.03
CA GLY A 223 -10.03 -3.00 7.62
C GLY A 223 -10.19 -3.30 6.13
N SER A 224 -9.76 -4.49 5.72
CA SER A 224 -9.78 -4.95 4.33
C SER A 224 -10.45 -6.31 4.20
N GLU A 225 -11.36 -6.43 3.24
CA GLU A 225 -11.98 -7.69 2.87
C GLU A 225 -10.97 -8.69 2.28
N VAL A 226 -9.88 -8.19 1.69
CA VAL A 226 -8.75 -9.03 1.25
C VAL A 226 -8.07 -9.67 2.46
N ALA A 227 -7.85 -8.91 3.54
CA ALA A 227 -7.29 -9.46 4.77
C ALA A 227 -8.21 -10.52 5.39
N ASN A 228 -9.53 -10.28 5.41
CA ASN A 228 -10.51 -11.28 5.85
C ASN A 228 -10.42 -12.58 5.02
N TYR A 229 -10.32 -12.45 3.70
CA TYR A 229 -10.20 -13.59 2.79
C TYR A 229 -8.91 -14.37 3.05
N VAL A 230 -7.76 -13.70 3.10
CA VAL A 230 -6.45 -14.32 3.35
C VAL A 230 -6.45 -15.05 4.70
N VAL A 231 -6.85 -14.38 5.78
CA VAL A 231 -6.95 -15.00 7.12
C VAL A 231 -7.89 -16.20 7.09
N GLY A 232 -9.03 -16.10 6.39
CA GLY A 232 -9.98 -17.20 6.24
C GLY A 232 -9.42 -18.42 5.51
N GLN A 233 -8.66 -18.23 4.42
CA GLN A 233 -8.02 -19.34 3.70
C GLN A 233 -6.97 -20.04 4.57
N PHE A 234 -6.12 -19.28 5.26
CA PHE A 234 -5.12 -19.85 6.17
C PHE A 234 -5.76 -20.54 7.38
N GLY A 235 -6.91 -20.07 7.86
CA GLY A 235 -7.70 -20.76 8.89
C GLY A 235 -8.20 -22.14 8.45
N LYS A 236 -8.54 -22.32 7.17
CA LYS A 236 -8.92 -23.63 6.61
C LYS A 236 -7.71 -24.56 6.50
N ILE A 237 -6.58 -24.04 6.01
CA ILE A 237 -5.32 -24.79 5.93
C ILE A 237 -4.89 -25.26 7.32
N ARG A 238 -4.93 -24.37 8.32
CA ARG A 238 -4.65 -24.69 9.73
C ARG A 238 -5.48 -25.86 10.25
N LYS A 239 -6.80 -25.84 10.03
CA LYS A 239 -7.69 -26.94 10.43
C LYS A 239 -7.32 -28.26 9.75
N SER A 240 -6.86 -28.20 8.50
CA SER A 240 -6.40 -29.38 7.78
C SER A 240 -5.05 -29.92 8.28
N LEU A 241 -4.20 -29.07 8.85
CA LEU A 241 -2.88 -29.45 9.37
C LEU A 241 -2.87 -29.79 10.86
N ASN A 242 -4.01 -29.67 11.56
CA ASN A 242 -4.13 -29.83 13.02
C ASN A 242 -3.13 -28.98 13.83
N ASP A 243 -2.72 -27.82 13.29
CA ASP A 243 -1.81 -26.87 13.93
C ASP A 243 -2.59 -25.83 14.74
N ASN A 244 -2.04 -25.41 15.88
CA ASN A 244 -2.62 -24.42 16.77
C ASN A 244 -1.95 -23.04 16.74
N GLY A 245 -0.83 -22.87 16.04
CA GLY A 245 -0.11 -21.61 15.92
C GLY A 245 -0.69 -20.62 14.88
N PRO A 246 -0.32 -19.32 14.97
CA PRO A 246 -0.59 -18.37 13.90
C PRO A 246 0.32 -18.64 12.69
N LEU A 247 -0.30 -18.96 11.56
CA LEU A 247 0.38 -19.20 10.27
C LEU A 247 0.74 -17.92 9.53
N LEU A 248 0.05 -16.81 9.81
CA LEU A 248 0.34 -15.51 9.20
C LEU A 248 1.04 -14.57 10.20
N PRO A 249 1.90 -13.65 9.73
CA PRO A 249 2.33 -12.52 10.54
C PRO A 249 1.15 -11.71 11.11
N MET A 250 1.34 -11.12 12.29
CA MET A 250 0.26 -10.42 13.02
C MET A 250 -0.40 -9.30 12.23
N CYS A 251 0.36 -8.57 11.40
CA CYS A 251 -0.16 -7.51 10.54
C CYS A 251 -1.36 -7.94 9.68
N TYR A 252 -1.39 -9.16 9.15
CA TYR A 252 -2.51 -9.64 8.33
C TYR A 252 -3.81 -9.75 9.12
N TYR A 253 -3.72 -10.21 10.37
CA TYR A 253 -4.88 -10.25 11.27
C TYR A 253 -5.33 -8.83 11.65
N GLN A 254 -4.38 -7.92 11.85
CA GLN A 254 -4.66 -6.53 12.21
C GLN A 254 -5.28 -5.70 11.08
N LEU A 255 -5.14 -6.15 9.83
CA LEU A 255 -5.78 -5.52 8.67
C LEU A 255 -7.20 -6.04 8.40
N THR A 256 -7.69 -7.01 9.17
CA THR A 256 -9.07 -7.51 9.05
C THR A 256 -10.11 -6.47 9.47
N THR A 257 -11.32 -6.56 8.91
CA THR A 257 -12.42 -5.66 9.30
C THR A 257 -12.84 -5.84 10.76
N TYR A 258 -12.68 -7.06 11.30
CA TYR A 258 -12.94 -7.34 12.71
C TYR A 258 -11.94 -6.64 13.63
N TYR A 259 -10.64 -6.79 13.39
CA TYR A 259 -9.64 -6.13 14.21
C TYR A 259 -9.72 -4.61 14.09
N ALA A 260 -10.04 -4.07 12.90
CA ALA A 260 -10.19 -2.63 12.70
C ALA A 260 -11.26 -2.00 13.61
N GLN A 261 -12.37 -2.71 13.91
CA GLN A 261 -13.38 -2.24 14.86
C GLN A 261 -12.80 -2.09 16.27
N TYR A 262 -12.08 -3.13 16.73
CA TYR A 262 -11.38 -3.08 18.02
C TYR A 262 -10.33 -1.96 18.04
N PHE A 263 -9.50 -1.88 17.01
CA PHE A 263 -8.46 -0.87 16.85
C PHE A 263 -9.02 0.55 16.94
N ASN A 264 -10.14 0.82 16.27
CA ASN A 264 -10.78 2.13 16.29
C ASN A 264 -11.29 2.52 17.68
N ASN A 265 -11.76 1.56 18.47
CA ASN A 265 -12.21 1.83 19.84
C ASN A 265 -11.05 2.18 20.77
N ILE A 266 -9.88 1.57 20.57
CA ILE A 266 -8.71 1.81 21.43
C ILE A 266 -7.81 2.96 20.94
N THR A 267 -8.01 3.47 19.73
CA THR A 267 -7.21 4.57 19.14
C THR A 267 -8.09 5.79 18.80
N PRO A 268 -8.69 6.46 19.79
CA PRO A 268 -9.43 7.70 19.55
C PRO A 268 -8.50 8.79 19.00
N ASN A 269 -9.08 9.72 18.25
CA ASN A 269 -8.37 10.89 17.77
C ASN A 269 -7.97 11.80 18.94
N ASP A 270 -6.72 12.26 18.90
CA ASP A 270 -6.26 13.38 19.70
C ASP A 270 -6.94 14.69 19.20
N PRO A 271 -7.59 15.49 20.07
CA PRO A 271 -8.29 16.72 19.66
C PRO A 271 -7.37 17.82 19.11
N ASP A 272 -6.07 17.80 19.42
CA ASP A 272 -5.10 18.81 18.99
C ASP A 272 -4.46 18.46 17.63
N VAL A 273 -4.72 17.26 17.11
CA VAL A 273 -4.21 16.77 15.82
C VAL A 273 -5.27 16.91 14.72
N LYS A 274 -4.87 17.42 13.55
CA LYS A 274 -5.76 17.45 12.37
C LYS A 274 -5.68 16.15 11.57
N TYR A 275 -6.84 15.52 11.33
CA TYR A 275 -6.91 14.27 10.58
C TYR A 275 -7.55 14.49 9.21
N PHE A 276 -6.86 14.06 8.17
CA PHE A 276 -7.31 14.09 6.78
C PHE A 276 -7.20 12.69 6.17
N SER A 277 -8.08 12.38 5.22
CA SER A 277 -8.01 11.10 4.51
C SER A 277 -8.40 11.20 3.04
N TYR A 278 -7.78 10.36 2.23
CA TYR A 278 -8.10 10.15 0.83
C TYR A 278 -8.31 8.66 0.57
N GLY A 279 -9.27 8.36 -0.31
CA GLY A 279 -9.44 7.01 -0.86
C GLY A 279 -9.10 6.98 -2.34
N ALA A 280 -8.97 5.79 -2.90
CA ALA A 280 -8.82 5.60 -4.33
C ALA A 280 -9.75 4.48 -4.83
N TYR A 281 -10.01 4.49 -6.14
CA TYR A 281 -10.65 3.37 -6.81
C TYR A 281 -10.21 3.26 -8.26
N PHE A 282 -10.31 2.05 -8.79
CA PHE A 282 -10.09 1.80 -10.20
C PHE A 282 -11.00 0.68 -10.71
N SER A 283 -11.20 0.63 -12.02
CA SER A 283 -11.83 -0.49 -12.71
C SER A 283 -10.69 -1.37 -13.26
N PRO A 284 -10.52 -2.62 -12.76
CA PRO A 284 -9.39 -3.43 -13.15
C PRO A 284 -9.49 -3.85 -14.61
N LYS A 285 -8.36 -3.77 -15.30
CA LYS A 285 -8.18 -4.47 -16.57
C LYS A 285 -7.65 -5.88 -16.30
N TRP A 286 -7.69 -6.71 -17.31
CA TRP A 286 -7.32 -8.11 -17.20
C TRP A 286 -5.85 -8.35 -16.80
N TYR A 287 -4.99 -7.36 -17.06
CA TYR A 287 -3.57 -7.35 -16.71
C TYR A 287 -3.26 -6.53 -15.44
N SER A 288 -4.27 -6.00 -14.74
CA SER A 288 -4.04 -5.24 -13.50
C SER A 288 -3.54 -6.16 -12.38
N SER A 289 -2.46 -5.78 -11.70
CA SER A 289 -1.87 -6.57 -10.61
C SER A 289 -2.85 -6.85 -9.45
N PHE A 290 -3.79 -5.93 -9.21
CA PHE A 290 -4.82 -6.06 -8.18
C PHE A 290 -6.18 -6.57 -8.70
N ALA A 291 -6.26 -7.09 -9.92
CA ALA A 291 -7.51 -7.57 -10.51
C ALA A 291 -8.21 -8.64 -9.64
N LEU A 292 -7.44 -9.57 -9.06
CA LEU A 292 -7.97 -10.61 -8.20
C LEU A 292 -8.46 -10.06 -6.85
N THR A 293 -7.64 -9.26 -6.18
CA THR A 293 -7.96 -8.72 -4.85
C THR A 293 -9.09 -7.71 -4.93
N TRP A 294 -9.17 -6.92 -6.01
CA TRP A 294 -10.33 -6.11 -6.35
C TRP A 294 -11.60 -6.96 -6.47
N SER A 295 -11.53 -8.11 -7.14
CA SER A 295 -12.68 -9.00 -7.32
C SER A 295 -13.17 -9.60 -6.00
N ILE A 296 -12.26 -9.93 -5.08
CA ILE A 296 -12.58 -10.37 -3.72
C ILE A 296 -13.39 -9.30 -2.99
N ILE A 297 -12.91 -8.05 -3.02
CA ILE A 297 -13.62 -6.92 -2.38
C ILE A 297 -14.97 -6.71 -3.05
N ASN A 298 -15.00 -6.65 -4.39
CA ASN A 298 -16.22 -6.41 -5.17
C ASN A 298 -17.31 -7.44 -4.83
N TYR A 299 -16.94 -8.71 -4.72
CA TYR A 299 -17.85 -9.78 -4.31
C TYR A 299 -18.29 -9.64 -2.85
N ALA A 300 -17.33 -9.46 -1.93
CA ALA A 300 -17.60 -9.39 -0.48
C ALA A 300 -18.45 -8.18 -0.08
N THR A 301 -18.39 -7.10 -0.84
CA THR A 301 -19.04 -5.82 -0.53
C THR A 301 -20.23 -5.51 -1.44
N ASN A 302 -20.52 -6.39 -2.40
CA ASN A 302 -21.57 -6.20 -3.41
C ASN A 302 -21.38 -4.93 -4.26
N GLY A 303 -20.17 -4.73 -4.77
CA GLY A 303 -19.89 -3.68 -5.76
C GLY A 303 -19.31 -2.39 -5.22
N GLU A 304 -18.79 -2.36 -3.98
CA GLU A 304 -18.24 -1.12 -3.43
C GLU A 304 -16.93 -0.72 -4.15
N PRO A 305 -16.76 0.59 -4.45
CA PRO A 305 -15.54 1.09 -5.08
C PRO A 305 -14.33 0.80 -4.20
N ASN A 306 -13.24 0.33 -4.81
CA ASN A 306 -12.02 -0.04 -4.10
C ASN A 306 -10.79 0.11 -4.97
N ASP A 307 -9.63 0.28 -4.33
CA ASP A 307 -8.33 0.43 -4.98
C ASP A 307 -7.61 -0.91 -5.21
N GLY A 308 -8.33 -2.03 -5.02
CA GLY A 308 -7.81 -3.38 -5.12
C GLY A 308 -7.34 -3.98 -3.80
N MET A 309 -7.20 -3.18 -2.75
CA MET A 309 -6.85 -3.66 -1.40
C MET A 309 -7.79 -3.12 -0.33
N VAL A 310 -8.31 -1.91 -0.51
CA VAL A 310 -9.11 -1.17 0.47
C VAL A 310 -10.31 -0.56 -0.23
N THR A 311 -11.50 -0.70 0.37
CA THR A 311 -12.68 0.02 -0.11
C THR A 311 -12.55 1.51 0.15
N VAL A 312 -13.13 2.33 -0.73
CA VAL A 312 -13.23 3.78 -0.52
C VAL A 312 -13.87 4.07 0.84
N LYS A 313 -14.91 3.33 1.22
CA LYS A 313 -15.55 3.47 2.54
C LYS A 313 -14.57 3.20 3.69
N SER A 314 -13.77 2.13 3.62
CA SER A 314 -12.80 1.80 4.66
C SER A 314 -11.68 2.84 4.79
N SER A 315 -11.40 3.61 3.73
CA SER A 315 -10.37 4.66 3.77
C SER A 315 -10.81 5.97 4.44
N HIS A 316 -12.06 6.10 4.88
CA HIS A 316 -12.54 7.34 5.50
C HIS A 316 -12.04 7.47 6.95
N TRP A 317 -11.38 8.59 7.25
CA TRP A 317 -11.01 8.98 8.62
C TRP A 317 -10.85 10.49 8.77
N GLY A 318 -11.28 11.04 9.91
CA GLY A 318 -11.25 12.49 10.12
C GLY A 318 -12.00 13.25 9.02
N LYS A 319 -11.40 14.33 8.51
CA LYS A 319 -11.94 15.06 7.36
C LYS A 319 -11.57 14.34 6.07
N TYR A 320 -12.57 13.73 5.42
CA TYR A 320 -12.39 13.11 4.12
C TYR A 320 -12.20 14.18 3.04
N MET A 321 -11.08 14.13 2.34
CA MET A 321 -10.65 15.15 1.38
C MET A 321 -11.02 14.81 -0.06
N GLY A 322 -11.27 13.53 -0.37
CA GLY A 322 -11.81 13.10 -1.64
C GLY A 322 -11.36 11.71 -2.08
N THR A 323 -11.98 11.21 -3.15
CA THR A 323 -11.62 9.94 -3.78
C THR A 323 -10.86 10.15 -5.08
N LEU A 324 -9.70 9.52 -5.21
CA LEU A 324 -8.83 9.52 -6.38
C LEU A 324 -9.36 8.51 -7.42
N PRO A 325 -9.78 8.97 -8.62
CA PRO A 325 -10.33 8.08 -9.63
C PRO A 325 -9.23 7.43 -10.48
N ASN A 326 -9.49 6.19 -10.91
CA ASN A 326 -8.61 5.40 -11.78
C ASN A 326 -7.21 5.15 -11.19
N MET A 327 -7.13 5.02 -9.87
CA MET A 327 -5.90 4.73 -9.15
C MET A 327 -6.07 3.45 -8.33
N ASP A 328 -5.15 2.51 -8.52
CA ASP A 328 -5.01 1.36 -7.64
C ASP A 328 -4.15 1.68 -6.40
N HIS A 329 -4.00 0.71 -5.52
CA HIS A 329 -3.28 0.89 -4.25
C HIS A 329 -1.79 1.24 -4.41
N LEU A 330 -1.14 0.94 -5.55
CA LEU A 330 0.26 1.29 -5.82
C LEU A 330 0.39 2.59 -6.62
N ASP A 331 -0.63 2.98 -7.39
CA ASP A 331 -0.70 4.26 -8.09
C ASP A 331 -0.49 5.45 -7.14
N ILE A 332 -1.01 5.33 -5.92
CA ILE A 332 -0.96 6.36 -4.87
C ILE A 332 0.48 6.72 -4.46
N ILE A 333 1.39 5.76 -4.55
CA ILE A 333 2.82 5.94 -4.24
C ILE A 333 3.67 6.04 -5.52
N ASN A 334 3.02 6.30 -6.66
CA ASN A 334 3.63 6.53 -7.97
C ASN A 334 4.38 5.30 -8.55
N TRP A 335 4.01 4.09 -8.11
CA TRP A 335 4.70 2.85 -8.51
C TRP A 335 4.36 2.35 -9.92
N ARG A 336 3.22 2.75 -10.47
CA ARG A 336 2.82 2.37 -11.83
C ARG A 336 3.77 2.85 -12.91
N ASN A 337 4.47 3.98 -12.72
CA ASN A 337 5.39 4.48 -13.74
C ASN A 337 6.49 3.46 -14.09
N LYS A 338 7.02 2.67 -13.15
CA LYS A 338 8.08 1.69 -13.49
C LYS A 338 7.56 0.45 -14.23
N PHE A 339 6.39 -0.07 -13.86
CA PHE A 339 5.85 -1.29 -14.47
C PHE A 339 5.09 -1.02 -15.78
N HIS A 340 4.38 0.10 -15.88
CA HIS A 340 3.68 0.51 -17.10
C HIS A 340 4.63 1.11 -18.14
N ASP A 341 5.67 1.88 -17.79
CA ASP A 341 6.58 2.42 -18.83
C ASP A 341 7.21 1.28 -19.65
N THR A 342 7.44 0.11 -19.06
CA THR A 342 7.97 -1.04 -19.80
C THR A 342 6.93 -1.71 -20.72
N PHE A 343 5.63 -1.67 -20.38
CA PHE A 343 4.57 -2.41 -21.11
C PHE A 343 3.66 -1.51 -21.98
N GLU A 344 3.44 -0.25 -21.61
CA GLU A 344 2.71 0.75 -22.40
C GLU A 344 3.60 1.54 -23.37
N GLN A 345 4.92 1.61 -23.18
CA GLN A 345 5.82 1.99 -24.31
C GLN A 345 5.68 1.01 -25.49
N LEU A 346 5.33 -0.25 -25.19
CA LEU A 346 5.01 -1.29 -26.17
C LEU A 346 3.60 -1.13 -26.79
N LEU A 347 2.68 -0.38 -26.16
CA LEU A 347 1.27 -0.25 -26.57
C LEU A 347 0.80 1.19 -26.87
N GLN A 348 1.72 2.16 -27.00
CA GLN A 348 1.49 3.54 -27.47
C GLN A 348 0.34 4.33 -26.79
N ASN A 349 0.03 4.11 -25.51
CA ASN A 349 -0.92 4.97 -24.79
C ASN A 349 -0.18 5.85 -23.77
N LYS A 350 -0.10 7.15 -24.06
CA LYS A 350 0.42 8.17 -23.12
C LYS A 350 -0.70 8.64 -22.19
N LYS A 351 -0.56 8.45 -20.88
CA LYS A 351 -1.25 9.27 -19.86
C LYS A 351 -0.33 9.61 -18.68
N ASN A 352 -0.55 10.81 -18.14
CA ASN A 352 0.43 11.64 -17.42
C ASN A 352 0.81 11.14 -16.01
N PRO A 353 2.10 10.85 -15.74
CA PRO A 353 2.65 10.67 -14.39
C PRO A 353 2.56 11.94 -13.49
N GLU A 354 2.20 13.09 -14.05
CA GLU A 354 2.10 14.37 -13.34
C GLU A 354 0.95 14.41 -12.30
N SER A 355 -0.07 13.55 -12.38
CA SER A 355 -1.25 13.68 -11.51
C SER A 355 -1.00 13.30 -10.05
N ILE A 356 -0.16 12.29 -9.78
CA ILE A 356 0.07 11.84 -8.39
C ILE A 356 1.10 12.70 -7.67
N LEU A 357 2.18 13.13 -8.32
CA LEU A 357 3.12 14.07 -7.72
C LEU A 357 2.41 15.40 -7.39
N GLN A 358 1.51 15.84 -8.25
CA GLN A 358 0.67 16.99 -7.99
C GLN A 358 -0.29 16.78 -6.81
N LEU A 359 -0.78 15.56 -6.55
CA LEU A 359 -1.55 15.26 -5.34
C LEU A 359 -0.75 15.59 -4.08
N TYR A 360 0.52 15.17 -3.98
CA TYR A 360 1.34 15.49 -2.81
C TYR A 360 1.63 16.98 -2.68
N VAL A 361 1.86 17.69 -3.79
CA VAL A 361 1.94 19.15 -3.79
C VAL A 361 0.63 19.76 -3.26
N ASN A 362 -0.52 19.23 -3.67
CA ASN A 362 -1.81 19.73 -3.21
C ASN A 362 -2.06 19.45 -1.72
N ILE A 363 -1.71 18.26 -1.24
CA ILE A 363 -1.80 17.90 0.18
C ILE A 363 -0.96 18.86 1.02
N THR A 364 0.29 19.13 0.61
CA THR A 364 1.18 19.99 1.39
C THR A 364 0.76 21.46 1.37
N ASN A 365 0.18 21.93 0.26
CA ASN A 365 -0.45 23.25 0.24
C ASN A 365 -1.67 23.32 1.17
N ASP A 366 -2.51 22.28 1.18
CA ASP A 366 -3.67 22.22 2.08
C ASP A 366 -3.23 22.25 3.56
N LEU A 367 -2.13 21.55 3.89
CA LEU A 367 -1.55 21.60 5.24
C LEU A 367 -1.11 23.03 5.60
N ALA A 368 -0.43 23.73 4.69
CA ALA A 368 -0.01 25.12 4.88
C ALA A 368 -1.20 26.07 5.11
N GLU A 369 -2.27 25.93 4.33
CA GLU A 369 -3.51 26.72 4.50
C GLU A 369 -4.20 26.44 5.84
N GLN A 370 -4.05 25.22 6.36
CA GLN A 370 -4.55 24.84 7.68
C GLN A 370 -3.61 25.29 8.82
N GLY A 371 -2.49 25.95 8.54
CA GLY A 371 -1.52 26.37 9.56
C GLY A 371 -0.71 25.21 10.15
N CYS A 372 -0.65 24.10 9.41
CA CYS A 372 0.19 22.94 9.69
C CYS A 372 1.48 23.01 8.86
#